data_AF-A0A4R5VLH3-F1
#
_entry.id   AF-A0A4R5VLH3-F1
#
_cell.length_a   1.000
_cell.length_b   1.000
_cell.length_c   1.000
_cell.angle_alpha   90.00
_cell.angle_beta   90.00
_cell.angle_gamma   90.00
#
_symmetry.space_group_name_H-M   'P 1'
#
loop_
_entity.id
_entity.type
_entity.pdbx_description
1 polymer ?
#
loop_
_entity_poly.entity_id
_entity_poly.type
_entity_poly.pdbx_seq_one_letter_code
_entity_poly.pdbx_strand_id
1 'polypeptide(L)' 'MFGFFGLGKKRSKLGRWLDNRGISQTWLAEKAGVNRNTINELAAGDTDRSPTTRTISKIIKALREVDPSVKADDFFDM' A
#
# COMPACT_ATOMS: atom_id res chain seq x y z
N MET A 1 8.85 -14.43 -14.46
CA MET A 1 8.33 -14.90 -13.16
C MET A 1 9.19 -14.27 -12.07
N PHE A 2 8.65 -13.35 -11.27
CA PHE A 2 9.34 -12.83 -10.08
C PHE A 2 8.56 -13.25 -8.83
N GLY A 3 8.81 -14.48 -8.40
CA GLY A 3 8.35 -14.99 -7.12
C GLY A 3 9.32 -14.60 -6.02
N PHE A 4 8.98 -13.56 -5.27
CA PHE A 4 9.52 -13.32 -3.93
C PHE A 4 8.34 -13.05 -2.98
N PHE A 5 7.39 -13.97 -2.95
CA PHE A 5 6.33 -14.01 -1.96
C PHE A 5 6.70 -15.01 -0.88
N GLY A 6 6.73 -14.58 0.39
CA GLY A 6 6.46 -15.51 1.49
C GLY A 6 7.58 -15.86 2.47
N LEU A 7 8.65 -15.07 2.62
CA LEU A 7 9.56 -15.24 3.78
C LEU A 7 8.97 -14.64 5.08
N GLY A 8 7.76 -15.07 5.46
CA GLY A 8 7.20 -14.89 6.81
C GLY A 8 6.93 -13.46 7.30
N LYS A 9 7.19 -12.42 6.51
CA LYS A 9 6.92 -11.03 6.92
C LYS A 9 5.42 -10.77 6.93
N LYS A 10 4.90 -10.27 8.04
CA LYS A 10 3.51 -9.81 8.12
C LYS A 10 3.29 -8.68 7.12
N ARG A 11 2.12 -8.70 6.48
CA ARG A 11 1.69 -7.73 5.48
C ARG A 11 0.44 -7.01 5.97
N SER A 12 0.36 -5.71 5.77
CA SER A 12 -0.86 -4.96 6.08
C SER A 12 -1.97 -5.29 5.07
N LYS A 13 -3.17 -4.71 5.27
CA LYS A 13 -4.25 -4.79 4.27
C LYS A 13 -3.78 -4.21 2.92
N LEU A 14 -3.11 -3.05 2.93
CA LEU A 14 -2.49 -2.44 1.74
C LEU A 14 -1.44 -3.36 1.10
N GLY A 15 -0.52 -3.89 1.91
CA GLY A 15 0.54 -4.78 1.42
C GLY A 15 -0.01 -6.00 0.69
N ARG A 16 -0.98 -6.70 1.30
CA ARG A 16 -1.66 -7.85 0.70
C ARG A 16 -2.40 -7.51 -0.58
N TRP A 17 -3.02 -6.33 -0.64
CA TRP A 17 -3.76 -5.91 -1.84
C TRP A 17 -2.84 -5.67 -3.03
N LEU A 18 -1.69 -5.02 -2.81
CA LEU A 18 -0.68 -4.77 -3.84
C LEU A 18 -0.10 -6.08 -4.36
N ASP A 19 0.28 -6.94 -3.41
CA ASP A 19 0.76 -8.29 -3.60
C ASP A 19 -0.18 -9.10 -4.51
N ASN A 20 -1.47 -9.17 -4.16
CA ASN A 20 -2.47 -9.93 -4.92
C ASN A 20 -2.67 -9.44 -6.36
N ARG A 21 -2.27 -8.20 -6.67
CA ARG A 21 -2.37 -7.59 -8.00
C ARG A 21 -1.02 -7.49 -8.73
N GLY A 22 0.06 -7.99 -8.12
CA GLY A 22 1.41 -7.87 -8.69
C GLY A 22 1.92 -6.43 -8.79
N ILE A 23 1.40 -5.52 -7.95
CA ILE A 23 1.76 -4.11 -7.97
C ILE A 23 2.93 -3.88 -7.01
N SER A 24 3.99 -3.24 -7.51
CA SER A 24 5.15 -2.95 -6.67
C SER A 24 4.91 -1.75 -5.74
N GLN A 25 5.51 -1.77 -4.56
CA GLN A 25 5.51 -0.64 -3.62
C GLN A 25 6.19 0.60 -4.23
N THR A 26 7.20 0.39 -5.09
CA THR A 26 7.87 1.46 -5.84
C THR A 26 6.90 2.17 -6.78
N TRP A 27 6.10 1.40 -7.55
CA TRP A 27 5.09 1.97 -8.44
C TRP A 27 4.08 2.83 -7.65
N LEU A 28 3.61 2.34 -6.50
CA LEU A 28 2.67 3.09 -5.68
C LEU A 28 3.31 4.37 -5.13
N ALA A 29 4.57 4.31 -4.70
CA ALA A 29 5.30 5.48 -4.20
C ALA A 29 5.42 6.58 -5.26
N GLU A 30 5.80 6.22 -6.49
CA GLU A 30 5.91 7.13 -7.61
C GLU A 30 4.55 7.73 -7.99
N LYS A 31 3.53 6.88 -8.13
CA LYS A 31 2.18 7.32 -8.51
C LYS A 31 1.50 8.18 -7.46
N ALA A 32 1.63 7.84 -6.18
CA ALA A 32 1.07 8.62 -5.09
C ALA A 32 1.89 9.88 -4.77
N GLY A 33 3.13 9.99 -5.26
CA GLY A 33 4.07 11.04 -4.83
C GLY A 33 4.30 10.99 -3.32
N VAL A 34 4.53 9.78 -2.80
CA VAL A 34 4.80 9.46 -1.40
C VAL A 34 6.16 8.77 -1.32
N ASN A 35 6.93 9.04 -0.27
CA ASN A 35 8.24 8.41 -0.10
C ASN A 35 8.10 6.88 -0.08
N ARG A 36 8.95 6.19 -0.86
CA ARG A 36 8.96 4.72 -0.93
C ARG A 36 9.10 4.05 0.42
N ASN A 37 9.91 4.60 1.34
CA ASN A 37 10.04 4.06 2.70
C ASN A 37 8.71 4.13 3.46
N THR A 38 7.95 5.21 3.30
CA THR A 38 6.61 5.34 3.89
C THR A 38 5.64 4.30 3.32
N ILE A 39 5.65 4.06 2.00
CA ILE A 39 4.82 2.99 1.40
C ILE A 39 5.24 1.61 1.91
N ASN A 40 6.56 1.36 2.01
CA ASN A 40 7.08 0.09 2.52
C ASN A 40 6.64 -0.17 3.95
N GLU A 41 6.71 0.85 4.82
CA GLU A 41 6.21 0.80 6.20
C GLU A 41 4.70 0.52 6.23
N LEU A 42 3.89 1.29 5.49
CA LEU A 42 2.43 1.12 5.46
C LEU A 42 1.98 -0.22 4.89
N ALA A 43 2.78 -0.84 4.03
CA ALA A 43 2.53 -2.16 3.48
C ALA A 43 3.05 -3.30 4.40
N ALA A 44 3.90 -2.98 5.37
CA ALA A 44 4.34 -3.92 6.39
C ALA A 44 3.24 -4.09 7.46
N GLY A 45 3.04 -5.32 7.94
CA GLY A 45 1.98 -5.64 8.90
C GLY A 45 2.31 -5.37 10.37
N ASP A 46 3.49 -4.84 10.67
CA ASP A 46 4.01 -4.64 12.04
C ASP A 46 4.26 -3.16 12.38
N THR A 47 3.64 -2.22 11.66
CA THR A 47 3.83 -0.80 11.95
C THR A 47 2.67 -0.23 12.75
N ASP A 48 2.97 0.41 13.89
CA ASP A 48 2.04 1.26 14.64
C ASP A 48 1.84 2.64 13.99
N ARG A 49 2.45 2.86 12.82
CA ARG A 49 2.43 4.17 12.15
C ARG A 49 1.16 4.34 11.34
N SER A 50 0.21 5.08 11.89
CA SER A 50 -0.94 5.56 11.12
C SER A 50 -0.52 6.65 10.13
N PRO A 51 -0.87 6.52 8.83
CA PRO A 51 -0.60 7.57 7.85
C PRO A 51 -1.46 8.81 8.11
N THR A 52 -0.94 9.97 7.71
CA THR A 52 -1.75 11.20 7.70
C THR A 52 -2.88 11.11 6.67
N THR A 53 -3.97 11.84 6.88
CA THR A 53 -5.08 11.95 5.90
C THR A 53 -4.59 12.37 4.52
N ARG A 54 -3.57 13.24 4.44
CA ARG A 54 -2.96 13.66 3.16
C ARG A 54 -2.29 12.49 2.43
N THR A 55 -1.57 11.65 3.17
CA THR A 55 -0.94 10.43 2.62
C THR A 55 -1.99 9.43 2.17
N ILE A 56 -3.03 9.20 2.96
CA ILE A 56 -4.16 8.33 2.61
C ILE A 56 -4.79 8.80 1.29
N SER A 57 -5.18 10.07 1.18
CA SER A 57 -5.80 10.61 -0.02
C SER A 57 -4.95 10.43 -1.28
N LYS A 58 -3.62 10.62 -1.17
CA LYS A 58 -2.68 10.39 -2.28
C LYS A 58 -2.63 8.92 -2.68
N ILE A 59 -2.52 8.01 -1.71
CA ILE A 59 -2.48 6.57 -1.94
C ILE A 59 -3.79 6.11 -2.60
N ILE A 60 -4.95 6.46 -2.04
CA ILE A 60 -6.25 6.09 -2.59
C ILE A 60 -6.45 6.61 -4.00
N LYS A 61 -6.02 7.86 -4.28
CA LYS A 61 -6.07 8.40 -5.64
C LYS A 61 -5.26 7.55 -6.63
N ALA A 62 -4.05 7.12 -6.25
CA ALA A 62 -3.21 6.26 -7.09
C ALA A 62 -3.80 4.85 -7.25
N LEU A 63 -4.32 4.25 -6.17
CA LEU A 63 -4.94 2.93 -6.23
C LEU A 63 -6.20 2.91 -7.10
N ARG A 64 -6.95 4.02 -7.16
CA ARG A 64 -8.12 4.18 -8.03
C ARG A 64 -7.80 4.21 -9.52
N GLU A 65 -6.53 4.43 -9.92
CA GLU A 65 -6.11 4.24 -11.32
C GLU A 65 -6.15 2.76 -11.72
N VAL A 66 -6.07 1.84 -10.74
CA VAL A 66 -6.11 0.39 -10.95
C VAL A 66 -7.51 -0.16 -10.68
N ASP A 67 -8.12 0.28 -9.58
CA ASP A 67 -9.42 -0.21 -9.12
C ASP A 67 -10.22 0.97 -8.55
N PRO A 68 -11.17 1.52 -9.33
CA PRO A 68 -11.94 2.69 -8.92
C PRO A 68 -12.80 2.47 -7.67
N SER A 69 -13.05 1.22 -7.27
CA SER A 69 -13.94 0.89 -6.15
C SER A 69 -13.28 1.07 -4.77
N VAL A 70 -11.95 1.18 -4.72
CA VAL A 70 -11.20 1.19 -3.46
C VAL A 70 -11.48 2.43 -2.60
N LYS A 71 -11.52 2.19 -1.29
CA LYS A 71 -11.77 3.16 -0.23
C LYS A 71 -10.62 3.13 0.79
N ALA A 72 -10.52 4.20 1.57
CA ALA A 72 -9.50 4.31 2.62
C ALA A 72 -9.64 3.21 3.68
N ASP A 73 -10.87 2.94 4.11
CA ASP A 73 -11.22 1.94 5.14
C ASP A 73 -10.86 0.50 4.74
N ASP A 74 -10.66 0.23 3.45
CA ASP A 74 -10.20 -1.07 2.95
C ASP A 74 -8.76 -1.36 3.40
N PHE A 75 -7.98 -0.32 3.71
CA PHE A 75 -6.54 -0.42 3.95
C PHE A 75 -6.09 0.11 5.30
N PHE A 76 -6.75 1.16 5.79
CA PHE A 76 -6.38 1.88 7.00
C PHE A 76 -7.56 1.86 7.96
N ASP A 77 -7.34 1.42 9.19
CA ASP A 77 -8.34 1.52 10.24
C ASP A 77 -8.38 2.99 10.70
N MET A 78 -9.43 3.71 10.30
CA MET A 78 -9.67 5.13 10.60
C MET A 78 -10.68 5.34 11.72
#